data_AF-A0A4Q1C419-F1
#
_entry.id   AF-A0A4Q1C419-F1
#
_cell.length_a   1.000
_cell.length_b   1.000
_cell.length_c   1.000
_cell.angle_alpha   90.00
_cell.angle_beta   90.00
_cell.angle_gamma   90.00
#
_symmetry.space_group_name_H-M   'P 1'
#
loop_
_entity.id
_entity.type
_entity.pdbx_description
1 polymer ?
#
loop_
_entity_poly.entity_id
_entity_poly.type
_entity_poly.pdbx_seq_one_letter_code
_entity_poly.pdbx_strand_id
1 'polypeptide(L)'
;MEPRLIELPWMRLPRDLPWRVKFVDAVLDHARKLGLEARYRPPRFCGYYFSGDSPIVVGGKWTVTLDETPLLNKVRRSVEAATECRITVPGEAPDAAPDFLLVNDAQNGACWLWDFPHGRLFVEAHEPVTGDEPEGPPALPAS
;
A
#
# COMPACT_ATOMS: atom_id res chain seq x y z
N MET A 1 -5.93 -6.99 20.55
CA MET A 1 -4.71 -6.17 20.51
C MET A 1 -5.11 -4.84 19.92
N GLU A 2 -4.81 -3.73 20.58
CA GLU A 2 -5.19 -2.39 20.10
C GLU A 2 -4.33 -2.00 18.88
N PRO A 3 -4.88 -1.27 17.89
CA PRO A 3 -4.14 -0.86 16.70
C PRO A 3 -3.00 0.08 17.10
N ARG A 4 -1.80 -0.19 16.56
CA ARG A 4 -0.61 0.62 16.83
C ARG A 4 -0.27 1.46 15.60
N LEU A 5 -0.55 2.75 15.70
CA LEU A 5 -0.23 3.76 14.69
C LEU A 5 0.89 4.68 15.20
N ILE A 6 1.97 4.81 14.43
CA ILE A 6 3.05 5.77 14.65
C ILE A 6 3.07 6.73 13.47
N GLU A 7 2.84 8.02 13.73
CA GLU A 7 2.97 9.06 12.71
C GLU A 7 4.44 9.33 12.41
N LEU A 8 4.78 9.51 11.13
CA LEU A 8 6.12 9.88 10.68
C LEU A 8 6.11 11.28 10.06
N PRO A 9 5.95 12.35 10.85
CA PRO A 9 5.76 13.72 10.32
C PRO A 9 6.97 14.25 9.54
N TRP A 10 8.16 13.71 9.81
CA TRP A 10 9.40 14.04 9.12
C TRP A 10 9.62 13.22 7.84
N MET A 11 8.84 12.16 7.61
CA MET A 11 8.94 11.32 6.43
C MET A 11 7.84 11.65 5.44
N ARG A 12 8.23 12.05 4.23
CA ARG A 12 7.31 12.20 3.11
C ARG A 12 7.84 11.50 1.89
N LEU A 13 7.04 10.61 1.33
CA LEU A 13 7.36 9.96 0.07
C LEU A 13 6.90 10.84 -1.09
N PRO A 14 7.65 10.89 -2.19
CA PRO A 14 7.21 11.56 -3.40
C PRO A 14 5.83 11.06 -3.81
N ARG A 15 4.94 11.96 -4.23
CA ARG A 15 3.59 11.58 -4.70
C ARG A 15 3.70 10.51 -5.77
N ASP A 16 4.67 10.64 -6.66
CA ASP A 16 4.87 9.73 -7.77
C ASP A 16 5.56 8.40 -7.43
N LEU A 17 5.95 8.19 -6.17
CA LEU A 17 6.66 7.00 -5.73
C LEU A 17 5.84 5.70 -5.90
N PRO A 18 4.60 5.60 -5.39
CA PRO A 18 3.89 4.32 -5.35
C PRO A 18 3.55 3.77 -6.72
N TRP A 19 3.34 4.63 -7.70
CA TRP A 19 2.90 4.23 -9.03
C TRP A 19 4.00 4.29 -10.11
N ARG A 20 5.06 5.10 -9.94
CA ARG A 20 6.20 5.10 -10.88
C ARG A 20 7.28 4.09 -10.53
N VAL A 21 7.32 3.57 -9.30
CA VAL A 21 8.28 2.51 -8.95
C VAL A 21 7.65 1.15 -9.22
N LYS A 22 7.37 0.86 -10.49
CA LYS A 22 7.02 -0.47 -11.02
C LYS A 22 5.79 -1.18 -10.43
N PHE A 23 5.10 -0.64 -9.43
CA PHE A 23 3.94 -1.32 -8.82
C PHE A 23 2.79 -1.49 -9.81
N VAL A 24 2.44 -0.40 -10.53
CA VAL A 24 1.42 -0.47 -11.58
C VAL A 24 1.86 -1.42 -12.68
N ASP A 25 3.12 -1.34 -13.13
CA ASP A 25 3.66 -2.23 -14.14
C ASP A 25 3.65 -3.70 -13.69
N ALA A 26 3.98 -3.97 -12.43
CA ALA A 26 3.99 -5.31 -11.84
C ALA A 26 2.57 -5.87 -11.72
N VAL A 27 1.60 -5.05 -11.30
CA VAL A 27 0.18 -5.44 -11.27
C VAL A 27 -0.33 -5.72 -12.68
N LEU A 28 -0.03 -4.85 -13.65
CA LEU A 28 -0.45 -5.04 -15.04
C LEU A 28 0.22 -6.25 -15.69
N ASP A 29 1.49 -6.50 -15.43
CA ASP A 29 2.21 -7.68 -15.90
C ASP A 29 1.64 -8.96 -15.29
N HIS A 30 1.32 -8.94 -13.99
CA HIS A 30 0.67 -10.05 -13.31
C HIS A 30 -0.75 -10.31 -13.86
N ALA A 31 -1.56 -9.26 -14.04
CA ALA A 31 -2.89 -9.36 -14.64
C ALA A 31 -2.83 -9.93 -16.07
N ARG A 32 -1.85 -9.48 -16.88
CA ARG A 32 -1.62 -9.99 -18.23
C ARG A 32 -1.24 -11.47 -18.23
N LYS A 33 -0.40 -11.91 -17.30
CA LYS A 33 -0.06 -13.34 -17.13
C LYS A 33 -1.27 -14.19 -16.77
N LEU A 34 -2.28 -13.61 -16.11
CA LEU A 34 -3.57 -14.25 -15.81
C LEU A 34 -4.59 -14.13 -16.97
N GLY A 35 -4.22 -13.54 -18.10
CA GLY A 35 -5.12 -13.35 -19.25
C GLY A 35 -6.16 -12.24 -19.06
N LEU A 36 -5.97 -11.34 -18.09
CA LEU A 36 -6.87 -10.23 -17.82
C LEU A 36 -6.36 -8.97 -18.54
N GLU A 37 -7.20 -8.38 -19.41
CA GLU A 37 -6.99 -7.00 -19.84
C GLU A 37 -7.49 -6.04 -18.77
N ALA A 38 -6.61 -5.68 -17.83
CA ALA A 38 -6.95 -4.80 -16.72
C ALA A 38 -6.41 -3.39 -16.95
N ARG A 39 -7.27 -2.38 -16.76
CA ARG A 39 -6.82 -1.03 -16.40
C ARG A 39 -6.67 -1.00 -14.89
N TYR A 40 -5.46 -0.77 -14.40
CA TYR A 40 -5.20 -0.66 -12.98
C TYR A 40 -5.13 0.80 -12.54
N ARG A 41 -5.99 1.18 -11.59
CA ARG A 41 -5.91 2.46 -10.90
C ARG A 41 -5.34 2.23 -9.50
N PRO A 42 -4.17 2.79 -9.16
CA PRO A 42 -3.59 2.60 -7.84
C PRO A 42 -4.50 3.20 -6.75
N PRO A 43 -4.62 2.55 -5.58
CA PRO A 43 -5.35 3.10 -4.45
C PRO A 43 -4.70 4.38 -3.91
N ARG A 44 -5.46 5.18 -3.16
CA ARG A 44 -4.93 6.36 -2.45
C ARG A 44 -3.83 5.97 -1.46
N PHE A 45 -4.05 4.89 -0.73
CA PHE A 45 -3.13 4.40 0.29
C PHE A 45 -2.37 3.20 -0.24
N CYS A 46 -1.05 3.21 -0.06
CA CYS A 46 -0.18 2.10 -0.40
C CYS A 46 0.60 1.68 0.84
N GLY A 47 0.72 0.38 1.04
CA GLY A 47 1.51 -0.23 2.10
C GLY A 47 2.86 -0.67 1.56
N TYR A 48 3.91 -0.49 2.34
CA TYR A 48 5.26 -0.98 2.08
C TYR A 48 5.75 -1.77 3.27
N TYR A 49 6.33 -2.92 3.00
CA TYR A 49 7.18 -3.62 3.96
C TYR A 49 8.35 -4.23 3.19
N PHE A 50 9.32 -4.75 3.92
CA PHE A 50 10.47 -5.42 3.34
C PHE A 50 10.48 -6.85 3.87
N SER A 51 10.86 -7.82 3.04
CA SER A 51 11.18 -9.18 3.45
C SER A 51 12.63 -9.45 3.04
N GLY A 52 13.53 -9.51 4.02
CA GLY A 52 14.96 -9.35 3.76
C GLY A 52 15.26 -8.05 3.00
N ASP A 53 15.93 -8.15 1.85
CA ASP A 53 16.21 -7.01 0.98
C ASP A 53 15.10 -6.71 -0.04
N SER A 54 14.11 -7.59 -0.15
CA SER A 54 13.04 -7.47 -1.14
C SER A 54 11.94 -6.51 -0.67
N PRO A 55 11.70 -5.39 -1.37
CA PRO A 55 10.55 -4.53 -1.09
C PRO A 55 9.25 -5.20 -1.53
N ILE A 56 8.26 -5.19 -0.66
CA ILE A 56 6.91 -5.70 -0.94
C ILE A 56 5.92 -4.56 -0.79
N VAL A 57 5.08 -4.39 -1.81
CA VAL A 57 4.04 -3.36 -1.85
C VAL A 57 2.68 -4.01 -1.78
N VAL A 58 1.85 -3.48 -0.88
CA VAL A 58 0.45 -3.82 -0.72
C VAL A 58 -0.37 -2.63 -1.20
N GLY A 59 -1.24 -2.85 -2.17
CA GLY A 59 -2.16 -1.82 -2.65
C GLY A 59 -3.43 -2.47 -3.11
N GLY A 60 -4.53 -2.18 -2.41
CA GLY A 60 -5.77 -2.87 -2.69
C GLY A 60 -5.61 -4.37 -2.50
N LYS A 61 -6.21 -5.14 -3.41
CA LYS A 61 -6.09 -6.62 -3.40
C LYS A 61 -4.73 -7.15 -3.86
N TRP A 62 -3.81 -6.28 -4.25
CA TRP A 62 -2.51 -6.69 -4.80
C TRP A 62 -1.42 -6.62 -3.75
N THR A 63 -0.68 -7.72 -3.62
CA THR A 63 0.60 -7.78 -2.92
C THR A 63 1.65 -8.21 -3.93
N VAL A 64 2.62 -7.35 -4.23
CA VAL A 64 3.65 -7.64 -5.23
C VAL A 64 5.03 -7.33 -4.67
N THR A 65 5.99 -8.18 -5.03
CA THR A 65 7.41 -7.94 -4.79
C THR A 65 7.94 -7.02 -5.89
N LEU A 66 8.67 -5.99 -5.50
CA LEU A 66 9.30 -5.06 -6.44
C LEU A 66 10.80 -5.33 -6.54
N ASP A 67 11.39 -4.91 -7.67
CA ASP A 67 12.84 -4.80 -7.76
C ASP A 67 13.34 -3.71 -6.83
N GLU A 68 14.50 -3.95 -6.22
CA GLU A 68 15.17 -2.94 -5.43
C GLU A 68 15.45 -1.67 -6.24
N THR A 69 15.23 -0.53 -5.58
CA THR A 69 15.62 0.78 -6.13
C THR A 69 16.37 1.58 -5.07
N PRO A 70 17.26 2.51 -5.47
CA PRO A 70 17.95 3.39 -4.51
C PRO A 70 17.00 4.16 -3.59
N LEU A 71 15.78 4.42 -4.05
CA LEU A 71 14.76 5.13 -3.29
C LEU A 71 14.11 4.22 -2.24
N LEU A 72 13.70 3.00 -2.61
CA LEU A 72 13.18 2.01 -1.66
C LEU A 72 14.21 1.65 -0.58
N ASN A 73 15.50 1.58 -0.95
CA ASN A 73 16.59 1.38 0.01
C ASN A 73 16.75 2.57 0.97
N LYS A 74 16.52 3.81 0.53
CA LYS A 74 16.47 4.98 1.43
C LYS A 74 15.26 4.92 2.36
N VAL A 75 14.09 4.53 1.85
CA VAL A 75 12.88 4.37 2.66
C VAL A 75 13.09 3.33 3.76
N ARG A 76 13.65 2.17 3.41
CA ARG A 76 14.00 1.12 4.38
C ARG A 76 14.85 1.66 5.52
N ARG A 77 15.96 2.33 5.20
CA ARG A 77 16.87 2.90 6.21
C ARG A 77 16.20 3.95 7.09
N SER A 78 15.33 4.78 6.51
CA SER A 78 14.55 5.77 7.28
C SER A 78 13.60 5.08 8.25
N VAL A 79 12.91 4.03 7.82
CA VAL A 79 11.98 3.24 8.64
C VAL A 79 12.70 2.49 9.75
N GLU A 80 13.85 1.88 9.46
CA GLU A 80 14.72 1.24 10.46
C GLU A 80 15.20 2.25 11.50
N ALA A 81 15.65 3.43 11.08
CA ALA A 81 16.05 4.50 11.99
C ALA A 81 14.88 5.02 12.85
N ALA A 82 13.70 5.17 12.27
CA ALA A 82 12.48 5.60 12.96
C ALA A 82 12.06 4.67 14.10
N THR A 83 12.42 3.40 13.97
CA THR A 83 11.93 2.35 14.85
C THR A 83 13.02 1.74 15.71
N GLU A 84 14.21 2.34 15.76
CA GLU A 84 15.37 1.81 16.48
C GLU A 84 15.67 0.36 16.08
N CYS A 85 15.53 0.04 14.78
CA CYS A 85 15.64 -1.31 14.22
C CYS A 85 14.62 -2.32 14.81
N ARG A 86 13.57 -1.86 15.50
CA ARG A 86 12.47 -2.72 16.00
C ARG A 86 11.48 -3.12 14.91
N ILE A 87 11.55 -2.53 13.73
CA ILE A 87 10.95 -3.13 12.53
C ILE A 87 11.92 -4.20 12.07
N THR A 88 11.82 -5.35 12.71
CA THR A 88 12.25 -6.62 12.12
C THR A 88 11.38 -6.82 10.87
N VAL A 89 11.84 -6.25 9.76
CA VAL A 89 11.81 -6.90 8.45
C VAL A 89 12.03 -8.39 8.73
N PRO A 90 11.08 -9.30 8.45
CA PRO A 90 11.10 -10.68 8.94
C PRO A 90 12.43 -11.33 8.63
N GLY A 91 13.33 -11.27 9.60
CA GLY A 91 14.58 -11.98 9.63
C GLY A 91 14.32 -13.15 10.53
N GLU A 92 13.80 -14.24 9.95
CA GLU A 92 14.11 -15.64 10.30
C GLU A 92 13.11 -16.66 9.70
N ALA A 93 11.95 -16.23 9.18
CA ALA A 93 11.03 -17.12 8.46
C ALA A 93 10.55 -16.50 7.13
N PRO A 94 10.66 -17.20 5.99
CA PRO A 94 10.30 -16.69 4.66
C PRO A 94 8.81 -16.30 4.51
N ASP A 95 7.95 -16.72 5.45
CA ASP A 95 6.50 -16.47 5.44
C ASP A 95 6.00 -15.68 6.66
N ALA A 96 6.89 -15.13 7.51
CA ALA A 96 6.46 -14.33 8.66
C ALA A 96 5.97 -12.94 8.21
N ALA A 97 4.76 -12.58 8.65
CA ALA A 97 4.26 -11.21 8.50
C ALA A 97 5.16 -10.23 9.28
N PRO A 98 5.46 -9.03 8.73
CA PRO A 98 6.23 -8.03 9.47
C PRO A 98 5.43 -7.51 10.65
N ASP A 99 6.10 -6.92 11.64
CA ASP A 99 5.43 -6.27 12.77
C ASP A 99 4.63 -5.03 12.34
N PHE A 100 5.15 -4.30 11.34
CA PHE A 100 4.59 -3.05 10.85
C PHE A 100 4.51 -2.99 9.33
N LEU A 101 3.52 -2.24 8.85
CA LEU A 101 3.35 -1.79 7.48
C LEU A 101 3.57 -0.28 7.42
N LEU A 102 4.47 0.17 6.54
CA LEU A 102 4.58 1.57 6.19
C LEU A 102 3.42 1.94 5.26
N VAL A 103 2.46 2.69 5.76
CA VAL A 103 1.35 3.24 4.99
C VAL A 103 1.73 4.60 4.44
N ASN A 104 1.50 4.81 3.15
CA ASN A 104 1.72 6.07 2.45
C ASN A 104 0.41 6.60 1.85
N ASP A 105 0.12 7.88 2.06
CA ASP A 105 -0.92 8.60 1.33
C ASP A 105 -0.33 9.18 0.05
N ALA A 106 -0.74 8.63 -1.08
CA ALA A 106 -0.21 9.00 -2.37
C ALA A 106 -0.69 10.41 -2.83
N GLN A 107 -1.70 10.99 -2.17
CA GLN A 107 -2.14 12.36 -2.47
C GLN A 107 -1.17 13.44 -1.96
N ASN A 108 -0.62 13.26 -0.76
CA ASN A 108 0.19 14.28 -0.09
C ASN A 108 1.59 13.81 0.34
N GLY A 109 1.88 12.52 0.19
CA GLY A 109 3.15 11.90 0.54
C GLY A 109 3.30 11.55 2.02
N ALA A 110 2.28 11.77 2.85
CA ALA A 110 2.32 11.48 4.27
C ALA A 110 2.53 9.98 4.53
N CYS A 111 3.17 9.68 5.66
CA CYS A 111 3.61 8.35 6.00
C CYS A 111 3.29 8.00 7.46
N TRP A 112 2.91 6.75 7.68
CA TRP A 112 2.60 6.20 8.98
C TRP A 112 3.09 4.76 9.08
N LEU A 113 3.49 4.33 10.27
CA LEU A 113 3.68 2.92 10.55
C LEU A 113 2.44 2.41 11.28
N TRP A 114 1.76 1.44 10.68
CA TRP A 114 0.70 0.68 11.32
C TRP A 114 1.20 -0.70 11.65
N ASP A 115 0.68 -1.32 12.71
CA ASP A 115 0.84 -2.76 12.85
C ASP A 115 0.30 -3.47 11.60
N PHE A 116 0.96 -4.55 11.19
CA PHE A 116 0.71 -5.12 9.87
C PHE A 116 -0.74 -5.56 9.61
N PRO A 117 -1.44 -6.26 10.54
CA PRO A 117 -2.83 -6.65 10.33
C PRO A 117 -3.76 -5.46 10.07
N HIS A 118 -3.70 -4.41 10.89
CA HIS A 118 -4.55 -3.24 10.68
C HIS A 118 -4.11 -2.47 9.44
N GLY A 119 -2.80 -2.33 9.22
CA GLY A 119 -2.21 -1.60 8.09
C GLY A 119 -2.70 -2.16 6.77
N ARG A 120 -2.67 -3.50 6.68
CA ARG A 120 -3.14 -4.25 5.54
C ARG A 120 -4.62 -4.01 5.26
N LEU A 121 -5.48 -4.12 6.27
CA LEU A 121 -6.92 -3.85 6.13
C LEU A 121 -7.18 -2.43 5.61
N PHE A 122 -6.43 -1.44 6.08
CA PHE A 122 -6.59 -0.04 5.67
C PHE A 122 -6.20 0.21 4.22
N VAL A 123 -5.08 -0.36 3.75
CA VAL A 123 -4.66 -0.20 2.35
C VAL A 123 -5.48 -1.07 1.39
N GLU A 124 -6.09 -2.16 1.88
CA GLU A 124 -6.97 -3.05 1.11
C GLU A 124 -8.39 -2.48 0.94
N ALA A 125 -8.89 -1.67 1.88
CA ALA A 125 -10.27 -1.18 1.93
C ALA A 125 -10.69 -0.23 0.78
N HIS A 126 -9.75 0.16 -0.11
CA HIS A 126 -9.96 0.72 -1.45
C HIS A 126 -10.83 1.98 -1.67
N GLU A 127 -11.56 2.53 -0.69
CA GLU A 127 -12.41 3.74 -0.88
C GLU A 127 -12.36 4.74 0.30
N PRO A 128 -12.28 6.07 0.07
CA PRO A 128 -13.04 7.00 0.91
C PRO A 128 -14.52 6.72 0.65
N VAL A 129 -15.37 6.67 1.67
CA VAL A 129 -16.83 6.56 1.51
C VAL A 129 -17.34 7.78 0.72
N THR A 130 -17.33 7.69 -0.60
CA THR A 130 -18.19 8.52 -1.45
C THR A 130 -19.49 7.77 -1.51
N GLY A 131 -20.50 8.28 -0.79
CA GLY A 131 -21.84 7.76 -0.90
C GLY A 131 -22.24 7.69 -2.37
N ASP A 132 -22.63 6.50 -2.80
CA ASP A 132 -23.32 6.31 -4.05
C ASP A 132 -24.49 7.30 -4.17
N GLU A 133 -24.69 7.70 -5.42
CA GLU A 133 -25.64 8.65 -5.96
C GLU A 133 -27.03 8.61 -5.27
N PRO A 134 -27.73 9.74 -5.13
CA PRO A 134 -29.18 9.67 -4.93
C PRO A 134 -29.78 9.01 -6.17
N GLU A 135 -30.28 7.78 -6.00
CA GLU A 135 -31.19 7.11 -6.92
C GLU A 135 -32.24 8.13 -7.40
N GLY A 136 -32.19 8.46 -8.70
CA GLY A 136 -33.31 9.13 -9.34
C GLY A 136 -34.55 8.22 -9.24
N PRO A 137 -35.74 8.76 -8.95
CA PRO A 137 -36.92 7.93 -8.76
C PRO A 137 -37.29 7.19 -10.06
N PRO A 138 -37.86 5.98 -9.97
CA PRO A 138 -38.22 5.18 -11.14
C PRO A 138 -39.27 5.92 -11.99
N ALA A 139 -39.03 5.98 -13.29
CA ALA A 139 -39.99 6.51 -14.25
C ALA A 139 -41.30 5.71 -14.17
N LEU A 140 -42.42 6.40 -13.88
CA LEU A 140 -43.76 5.84 -13.90
C LEU A 140 -44.18 5.51 -15.35
N PRO A 141 -44.94 4.43 -15.59
CA PRO A 141 -45.45 4.12 -16.92
C PRO A 141 -46.50 5.16 -17.34
N ALA A 142 -46.40 5.61 -18.58
CA ALA A 142 -47.36 6.49 -19.22
C ALA A 142 -48.75 5.83 -19.29
N SER A 143 -49.78 6.57 -18.89
CA SER A 143 -51.19 6.30 -19.20
C SER A 143 -51.67 7.24 -20.30
#